data_AF-K3WS77-F1
#
_entry.id   AF-K3WS77-F1
#
_cell.length_a   1.000
_cell.length_b   1.000
_cell.length_c   1.000
_cell.angle_alpha   90.00
_cell.angle_beta   90.00
_cell.angle_gamma   90.00
#
_symmetry.space_group_name_H-M   'P 1'
#
loop_
_entity.id
_entity.type
_entity.pdbx_description
1 polymer ?
#
loop_
_entity_poly.entity_id
_entity_poly.type
_entity_poly.pdbx_seq_one_letter_code
_entity_poly.pdbx_strand_id
1 'polypeptide(L)'
;MGLSPTTAYLSQDYLERQYLEQDNKKTLKGYHVVPHDDDSRCDLNEPLQRGGDAIGPIRRKSRQSTLASSRVQRDQLLRKLEDLIMKEAELASAYELFDYTRKRCSLEHEQIVVKLTNYETLLQEVQQREAEMRREGVDEILPSEHERERWRLTQEMVQYTLPELLSRLEDSIDVNSEKIRNIQEKMEEIRTRRLAVREEIALKEEDIALALQ
;
A
#
# COMPACT_ATOMS: atom_id res chain seq x y z
N MET A 1 9.20 29.45 35.72
CA MET A 1 9.63 28.13 35.21
C MET A 1 8.50 27.57 34.35
N GLY A 2 8.56 27.81 33.04
CA GLY A 2 7.56 27.31 32.09
C GLY A 2 8.25 26.30 31.17
N LEU A 3 7.78 25.05 31.18
CA LEU A 3 8.26 24.03 30.27
C LEU A 3 7.71 24.33 28.87
N SER A 4 8.62 24.36 27.88
CA SER A 4 8.32 24.56 26.46
C SER A 4 7.46 23.40 25.92
N PRO A 5 6.49 23.64 25.00
CA PRO A 5 5.61 22.61 24.43
C PRO A 5 6.32 21.62 23.49
N THR A 6 7.63 21.76 23.28
CA THR A 6 8.35 21.05 22.21
C THR A 6 8.75 19.62 22.60
N THR A 7 8.62 19.25 23.88
CA THR A 7 9.06 17.92 24.36
C THR A 7 7.97 16.83 24.24
N ALA A 8 6.74 17.18 23.91
CA ALA A 8 5.63 16.21 23.84
C ALA A 8 5.63 15.39 22.52
N TYR A 9 6.12 15.96 21.41
CA TYR A 9 6.06 15.31 20.09
C TYR A 9 7.15 14.26 19.85
N LEU A 10 8.27 14.31 20.56
CA LEU A 10 9.34 13.31 20.46
C LEU A 10 9.04 12.03 21.27
N SER A 11 7.99 12.05 22.12
CA SER A 11 7.64 10.92 22.99
C SER A 11 6.76 9.87 22.30
N GLN A 12 6.07 10.22 21.21
CA GLN A 12 5.10 9.34 20.57
C GLN A 12 5.78 8.40 19.56
N ASP A 13 6.73 8.92 18.78
CA ASP A 13 7.55 8.15 17.83
C ASP A 13 8.47 7.13 18.53
N TYR A 14 8.90 7.42 19.76
CA TYR A 14 9.71 6.49 20.56
C TYR A 14 8.90 5.34 21.14
N LEU A 15 7.62 5.56 21.47
CA LEU A 15 6.73 4.49 21.93
C LEU A 15 6.28 3.58 20.79
N GLU A 16 5.99 4.10 19.60
CA GLU A 16 5.59 3.28 18.45
C GLU A 16 6.69 2.31 18.00
N ARG A 17 7.96 2.73 18.06
CA ARG A 17 9.10 1.83 17.76
C ARG A 17 9.26 0.70 18.79
N GLN A 18 8.94 0.95 20.06
CA GLN A 18 9.00 -0.08 21.11
C GLN A 18 7.88 -1.13 20.98
N TYR A 19 6.70 -0.76 20.48
CA TYR A 19 5.62 -1.72 20.22
C TYR A 19 5.88 -2.58 18.97
N LEU A 20 6.49 -2.01 17.92
CA LEU A 20 6.84 -2.76 16.70
C LEU A 20 7.99 -3.77 16.91
N GLU A 21 8.90 -3.54 17.86
CA GLU A 21 9.97 -4.49 18.18
C GLU A 21 9.54 -5.63 19.14
N GLN A 22 8.44 -5.48 19.89
CA GLN A 22 7.96 -6.52 20.81
C GLN A 22 7.08 -7.60 20.14
N ASP A 23 6.45 -7.32 19.01
CA ASP A 23 5.60 -8.32 18.32
C ASP A 23 6.39 -9.29 17.41
N ASN A 24 7.68 -9.05 17.19
CA ASN A 24 8.54 -9.90 16.36
C ASN A 24 9.14 -11.13 17.08
N LYS A 25 8.69 -11.46 18.30
CA LYS A 25 9.23 -12.58 19.11
C LYS A 25 8.19 -13.60 19.60
N LYS A 26 7.02 -13.68 18.98
CA LYS A 26 6.12 -14.83 19.20
C LYS A 26 6.17 -15.77 17.99
N THR A 27 7.05 -16.75 18.11
CA THR A 27 7.09 -17.97 17.30
C THR A 27 5.68 -18.53 17.09
N LEU A 28 5.21 -18.49 15.83
CA LEU A 28 4.03 -19.22 15.36
C LEU A 28 4.23 -20.72 15.63
N LYS A 29 3.40 -21.28 16.52
CA LYS A 29 3.28 -22.73 16.68
C LYS A 29 2.69 -23.29 15.39
N GLY A 30 3.51 -24.03 14.66
CA GLY A 30 3.09 -24.74 13.46
C GLY A 30 1.94 -25.71 13.76
N TYR A 31 0.94 -25.73 12.89
CA TYR A 31 -0.11 -26.73 12.93
C TYR A 31 0.49 -28.08 12.53
N HIS A 32 0.38 -29.05 13.44
CA HIS A 32 0.77 -30.43 13.20
C HIS A 32 -0.21 -31.06 12.21
N VAL A 33 0.22 -31.25 10.97
CA VAL A 33 -0.48 -32.10 10.00
C VAL A 33 -0.32 -33.54 10.48
N VAL A 34 -1.44 -34.21 10.77
CA VAL A 34 -1.46 -35.64 11.12
C VAL A 34 -1.53 -36.44 9.81
N PRO A 35 -0.71 -37.50 9.63
CA PRO A 35 -0.74 -38.33 8.44
C PRO A 35 -2.05 -39.10 8.31
N HIS A 36 -2.44 -39.26 7.05
CA HIS A 36 -3.52 -40.10 6.57
C HIS A 36 -3.07 -41.56 6.64
N ASP A 37 -3.76 -42.38 7.44
CA ASP A 37 -3.71 -43.84 7.33
C ASP A 37 -5.11 -44.38 7.03
N ASP A 38 -5.14 -45.21 6.00
CA ASP A 38 -6.25 -46.02 5.51
C ASP A 38 -6.81 -46.93 6.61
N ASP A 39 -8.14 -46.98 6.76
CA ASP A 39 -8.88 -48.25 6.86
C ASP A 39 -10.39 -47.98 6.96
N SER A 40 -11.06 -48.01 5.81
CA SER A 40 -12.48 -48.36 5.73
C SER A 40 -12.78 -48.89 4.33
N ARG A 41 -12.39 -50.16 4.11
CA ARG A 41 -13.00 -51.01 3.08
C ARG A 41 -14.45 -51.23 3.48
N CYS A 42 -15.37 -50.45 2.92
CA CYS A 42 -16.78 -50.81 2.92
C CYS A 42 -17.07 -51.61 1.64
N ASP A 43 -17.35 -52.88 1.85
CA ASP A 43 -17.67 -53.90 0.85
C ASP A 43 -18.69 -53.44 -0.21
N LEU A 44 -18.27 -53.48 -1.47
CA LEU A 44 -19.15 -53.55 -2.62
C LEU A 44 -19.40 -55.03 -2.93
N ASN A 45 -20.31 -55.64 -2.18
CA ASN A 45 -21.00 -56.86 -2.62
C ASN A 45 -22.44 -56.49 -2.96
N GLU A 46 -22.77 -56.64 -4.25
CA GLU A 46 -24.11 -56.49 -4.83
C GLU A 46 -25.16 -57.38 -4.14
N PRO A 47 -26.45 -57.11 -4.41
CA PRO A 47 -27.25 -58.22 -4.90
C PRO A 47 -27.90 -57.92 -6.25
N LEU A 48 -27.71 -58.86 -7.19
CA LEU A 48 -28.52 -59.08 -8.39
C LEU A 48 -29.90 -59.64 -8.03
N GLN A 49 -30.98 -58.84 -8.15
CA GLN A 49 -32.35 -59.29 -8.49
C GLN A 49 -33.08 -58.12 -9.19
N ARG A 50 -33.30 -58.13 -10.51
CA ARG A 50 -34.33 -58.82 -11.32
C ARG A 50 -35.76 -58.27 -11.10
N GLY A 51 -36.23 -57.51 -12.10
CA GLY A 51 -37.64 -57.38 -12.47
C GLY A 51 -38.34 -56.06 -12.09
N GLY A 52 -38.88 -55.38 -13.11
CA GLY A 52 -40.00 -54.45 -12.96
C GLY A 52 -39.64 -52.96 -13.05
N ASP A 53 -40.21 -52.31 -14.06
CA ASP A 53 -40.26 -50.88 -14.33
C ASP A 53 -40.13 -49.95 -13.11
N ALA A 54 -38.97 -49.29 -12.97
CA ALA A 54 -38.83 -48.13 -12.09
C ALA A 54 -37.69 -47.20 -12.53
N ILE A 55 -38.03 -46.10 -13.21
CA ILE A 55 -37.12 -44.99 -13.58
C ILE A 55 -36.70 -44.15 -12.33
N GLY A 56 -36.77 -44.71 -11.12
CA GLY A 56 -36.92 -43.97 -9.85
C GLY A 56 -35.69 -43.58 -9.03
N PRO A 57 -34.59 -44.37 -8.92
CA PRO A 57 -33.52 -44.04 -7.97
C PRO A 57 -32.24 -43.43 -8.57
N ILE A 58 -31.91 -43.71 -9.84
CA ILE A 58 -30.65 -43.26 -10.47
C ILE A 58 -30.66 -41.75 -10.73
N ARG A 59 -31.79 -41.20 -11.20
CA ARG A 59 -31.96 -39.75 -11.43
C ARG A 59 -31.87 -38.92 -10.14
N ARG A 60 -32.27 -39.47 -8.99
CA ARG A 60 -32.21 -38.76 -7.70
C ARG A 60 -30.77 -38.68 -7.16
N LYS A 61 -29.99 -39.75 -7.28
CA LYS A 61 -28.57 -39.77 -6.87
C LYS A 61 -27.72 -38.82 -7.73
N SER A 62 -27.95 -38.77 -9.05
CA SER A 62 -27.22 -37.83 -9.92
C SER A 62 -27.57 -36.37 -9.63
N ARG A 63 -28.86 -36.05 -9.40
CA ARG A 63 -29.29 -34.69 -9.00
C ARG A 63 -28.66 -34.27 -7.68
N GLN A 64 -28.59 -35.16 -6.69
CA GLN A 64 -27.97 -34.87 -5.40
C GLN A 64 -26.45 -34.65 -5.50
N SER A 65 -25.74 -35.44 -6.32
CA SER A 65 -24.30 -35.22 -6.53
C SER A 65 -24.02 -33.91 -7.27
N THR A 66 -24.84 -33.56 -8.26
CA THR A 66 -24.75 -32.26 -8.96
C THR A 66 -25.02 -31.10 -8.01
N LEU A 67 -26.06 -31.19 -7.17
CA LEU A 67 -26.38 -30.18 -6.16
C LEU A 67 -25.27 -29.99 -5.13
N ALA A 68 -24.69 -31.09 -4.61
CA ALA A 68 -23.57 -31.04 -3.69
C ALA A 68 -22.34 -30.39 -4.34
N SER A 69 -22.05 -30.73 -5.60
CA SER A 69 -20.96 -30.12 -6.37
C SER A 69 -21.16 -28.62 -6.59
N SER A 70 -22.36 -28.17 -6.99
CA SER A 70 -22.66 -26.74 -7.17
C SER A 70 -22.56 -25.95 -5.87
N ARG A 71 -22.97 -26.53 -4.73
CA ARG A 71 -22.81 -25.91 -3.40
C ARG A 71 -21.33 -25.74 -3.02
N VAL A 72 -20.51 -26.77 -3.22
CA VAL A 72 -19.06 -26.68 -2.96
C VAL A 72 -18.41 -25.63 -3.84
N GLN A 73 -18.76 -25.57 -5.13
CA GLN A 73 -18.24 -24.56 -6.06
C GLN A 73 -18.64 -23.14 -5.63
N ARG A 74 -19.91 -22.93 -5.24
CA ARG A 74 -20.37 -21.64 -4.70
C ARG A 74 -19.57 -21.23 -3.46
N ASP A 75 -19.37 -22.15 -2.52
CA ASP A 75 -18.63 -21.85 -1.28
C ASP A 75 -17.16 -21.52 -1.57
N GLN A 76 -16.53 -22.17 -2.56
CA GLN A 76 -15.19 -21.80 -3.03
C GLN A 76 -15.16 -20.39 -3.65
N LEU A 77 -16.16 -20.03 -4.45
CA LEU A 77 -16.28 -18.70 -5.03
C LEU A 77 -16.51 -17.62 -3.97
N LEU A 78 -17.29 -17.91 -2.93
CA LEU A 78 -17.48 -17.00 -1.79
C LEU A 78 -16.17 -16.74 -1.05
N ARG A 79 -15.36 -17.77 -0.79
CA ARG A 79 -14.01 -17.57 -0.21
C ARG A 79 -13.11 -16.73 -1.12
N LYS A 80 -13.14 -17.00 -2.43
CA LYS A 80 -12.39 -16.20 -3.42
C LYS A 80 -12.86 -14.74 -3.42
N LEU A 81 -14.15 -14.49 -3.23
CA LEU A 81 -14.71 -13.14 -3.11
C LEU A 81 -14.19 -12.44 -1.85
N GLU A 82 -14.16 -13.12 -0.70
CA GLU A 82 -13.58 -12.62 0.55
C GLU A 82 -12.10 -12.26 0.36
N ASP A 83 -11.30 -13.14 -0.25
CA ASP A 83 -9.88 -12.88 -0.55
C ASP A 83 -9.68 -11.64 -1.42
N LEU A 84 -10.55 -11.42 -2.41
CA LEU A 84 -10.49 -10.24 -3.28
C LEU A 84 -10.84 -8.96 -2.51
N ILE A 85 -11.80 -9.01 -1.58
CA ILE A 85 -12.17 -7.86 -0.73
C ILE A 85 -11.01 -7.52 0.20
N MET A 86 -10.37 -8.52 0.81
CA MET A 86 -9.20 -8.30 1.67
C MET A 86 -8.05 -7.64 0.90
N LYS A 87 -7.73 -8.15 -0.29
CA LYS A 87 -6.70 -7.55 -1.16
C LYS A 87 -7.03 -6.12 -1.60
N GLU A 88 -8.30 -5.82 -1.87
CA GLU A 88 -8.71 -4.43 -2.18
C GLU A 88 -8.48 -3.52 -0.97
N ALA A 89 -8.81 -3.97 0.24
CA ALA A 89 -8.58 -3.20 1.47
C ALA A 89 -7.09 -2.96 1.74
N GLU A 90 -6.24 -3.97 1.54
CA GLU A 90 -4.77 -3.84 1.63
C GLU A 90 -4.23 -2.82 0.62
N LEU A 91 -4.69 -2.87 -0.63
CA LEU A 91 -4.32 -1.90 -1.66
C LEU A 91 -4.80 -0.49 -1.34
N ALA A 92 -6.01 -0.34 -0.78
CA ALA A 92 -6.53 0.96 -0.36
C ALA A 92 -5.66 1.57 0.76
N SER A 93 -5.26 0.78 1.75
CA SER A 93 -4.34 1.24 2.80
C SER A 93 -2.97 1.62 2.23
N ALA A 94 -2.41 0.81 1.33
CA ALA A 94 -1.15 1.13 0.66
C ALA A 94 -1.25 2.42 -0.19
N TYR A 95 -2.38 2.62 -0.88
CA TYR A 95 -2.65 3.84 -1.63
C TYR A 95 -2.60 5.08 -0.73
N GLU A 96 -3.28 5.04 0.42
CA GLU A 96 -3.30 6.17 1.36
C GLU A 96 -1.90 6.52 1.86
N LEU A 97 -1.07 5.51 2.16
CA LEU A 97 0.30 5.73 2.59
C LEU A 97 1.16 6.43 1.52
N PHE A 98 1.07 5.98 0.27
CA PHE A 98 1.84 6.59 -0.82
C PHE A 98 1.32 7.98 -1.19
N ASP A 99 0.00 8.19 -1.17
CA ASP A 99 -0.57 9.52 -1.41
C ASP A 99 -0.21 10.51 -0.31
N TYR A 100 -0.25 10.08 0.97
CA TYR A 100 0.23 10.87 2.09
C TYR A 100 1.71 11.25 1.92
N THR A 101 2.56 10.27 1.59
CA THR A 101 4.00 10.48 1.42
C THR A 101 4.28 11.44 0.26
N ARG A 102 3.61 11.25 -0.88
CA ARG A 102 3.68 12.14 -2.04
C ARG A 102 3.31 13.58 -1.65
N LYS A 103 2.16 13.77 -1.01
CA LYS A 103 1.68 15.09 -0.56
C LYS A 103 2.66 15.77 0.39
N ARG A 104 3.25 15.01 1.33
CA ARG A 104 4.27 15.54 2.25
C ARG A 104 5.52 15.98 1.49
N CYS A 105 6.04 15.16 0.57
CA CYS A 105 7.18 15.53 -0.26
C CYS A 105 6.88 16.76 -1.13
N SER A 106 5.68 16.87 -1.72
CA SER A 106 5.27 18.06 -2.48
C SER A 106 5.23 19.31 -1.61
N LEU A 107 4.70 19.22 -0.38
CA LEU A 107 4.69 20.35 0.55
C LEU A 107 6.10 20.80 0.94
N GLU A 108 6.99 19.85 1.23
CA GLU A 108 8.40 20.14 1.55
C GLU A 108 9.11 20.77 0.35
N HIS A 109 8.87 20.25 -0.86
CA HIS A 109 9.41 20.79 -2.11
C HIS A 109 8.99 22.25 -2.31
N GLU A 110 7.70 22.55 -2.23
CA GLU A 110 7.17 23.91 -2.36
C GLU A 110 7.80 24.88 -1.34
N GLN A 111 7.94 24.44 -0.08
CA GLN A 111 8.58 25.25 0.95
C GLN A 111 10.06 25.53 0.66
N ILE A 112 10.78 24.55 0.14
CA ILE A 112 12.19 24.71 -0.22
C ILE A 112 12.33 25.62 -1.44
N VAL A 113 11.47 25.50 -2.46
CA VAL A 113 11.45 26.39 -3.64
C VAL A 113 11.25 27.84 -3.23
N VAL A 114 10.31 28.11 -2.31
CA VAL A 114 10.08 29.48 -1.79
C VAL A 114 11.33 29.99 -1.07
N LYS A 115 11.95 29.18 -0.20
CA LYS A 115 13.20 29.56 0.50
C LYS A 115 14.35 29.81 -0.48
N LEU A 116 14.49 28.96 -1.49
CA LEU A 116 15.53 29.09 -2.52
C LEU A 116 15.38 30.42 -3.26
N THR A 117 14.17 30.72 -3.74
CA THR A 117 13.87 32.00 -4.42
C THR A 117 14.22 33.21 -3.56
N ASN A 118 13.87 33.17 -2.26
CA ASN A 118 14.19 34.25 -1.32
C ASN A 118 15.71 34.40 -1.13
N TYR A 119 16.43 33.30 -1.00
CA TYR A 119 17.88 33.34 -0.85
C TYR A 119 18.59 33.79 -2.13
N GLU A 120 18.11 33.38 -3.31
CA GLU A 120 18.63 33.84 -4.60
C GLU A 120 18.43 35.35 -4.76
N THR A 121 17.27 35.88 -4.36
CA THR A 121 16.98 37.32 -4.37
C THR A 121 17.94 38.07 -3.44
N LEU A 122 18.09 37.61 -2.20
CA LEU A 122 19.03 38.20 -1.24
C LEU A 122 20.47 38.12 -1.73
N LEU A 123 20.84 37.01 -2.38
CA LEU A 123 22.16 36.82 -2.97
C LEU A 123 22.43 37.85 -4.07
N GLN A 124 21.46 38.08 -4.95
CA GLN A 124 21.55 39.09 -6.00
C GLN A 124 21.65 40.51 -5.44
N GLU A 125 20.85 40.87 -4.43
CA GLU A 125 20.90 42.19 -3.78
C GLU A 125 22.27 42.48 -3.17
N VAL A 126 22.84 41.51 -2.44
CA VAL A 126 24.16 41.65 -1.85
C VAL A 126 25.23 41.73 -2.94
N GLN A 127 25.17 40.92 -3.99
CA GLN A 127 26.10 40.99 -5.12
C GLN A 127 26.03 42.33 -5.86
N GLN A 128 24.84 42.89 -6.04
CA GLN A 128 24.66 44.23 -6.63
C GLN A 128 25.28 45.31 -5.75
N ARG A 129 25.00 45.27 -4.44
CA ARG A 129 25.59 46.21 -3.48
C ARG A 129 27.11 46.08 -3.40
N GLU A 130 27.66 44.88 -3.47
CA GLU A 130 29.10 44.67 -3.57
C GLU A 130 29.68 45.31 -4.83
N ALA A 131 29.03 45.14 -5.98
CA ALA A 131 29.48 45.71 -7.23
C ALA A 131 29.40 47.25 -7.25
N GLU A 132 28.42 47.85 -6.56
CA GLU A 132 28.30 49.30 -6.38
C GLU A 132 29.39 49.84 -5.45
N MET A 133 29.56 49.24 -4.27
CA MET A 133 30.59 49.70 -3.31
C MET A 133 32.02 49.56 -3.86
N ARG A 134 32.30 48.51 -4.65
CA ARG A 134 33.59 48.39 -5.36
C ARG A 134 33.81 49.50 -6.38
N ARG A 135 32.76 49.97 -7.07
CA ARG A 135 32.87 51.13 -7.98
C ARG A 135 33.13 52.43 -7.23
N GLU A 136 32.64 52.53 -5.99
CA GLU A 136 32.88 53.66 -5.09
C GLU A 136 34.25 53.60 -4.39
N GLY A 137 35.06 52.57 -4.66
CA GLY A 137 36.42 52.41 -4.10
C GLY A 137 36.47 51.75 -2.73
N VAL A 138 35.40 51.07 -2.30
CA VAL A 138 35.37 50.28 -1.06
C VAL A 138 35.67 48.82 -1.39
N ASP A 139 36.83 48.32 -0.94
CA ASP A 139 37.31 46.97 -1.26
C ASP A 139 36.69 45.86 -0.38
N GLU A 140 36.29 46.16 0.86
CA GLU A 140 35.70 45.17 1.78
C GLU A 140 34.25 45.50 2.15
N ILE A 141 33.30 44.70 1.63
CA ILE A 141 31.87 44.79 1.97
C ILE A 141 31.50 43.96 3.20
N LEU A 142 32.18 42.82 3.42
CA LEU A 142 31.95 41.94 4.56
C LEU A 142 33.07 42.13 5.60
N PRO A 143 32.80 42.82 6.73
CA PRO A 143 33.84 43.30 7.63
C PRO A 143 34.46 42.20 8.52
N SER A 144 33.81 41.05 8.69
CA SER A 144 34.33 39.96 9.52
C SER A 144 34.56 38.66 8.74
N GLU A 145 35.58 37.88 9.13
CA GLU A 145 35.78 36.52 8.61
C GLU A 145 34.57 35.63 8.86
N HIS A 146 33.88 35.82 9.99
CA HIS A 146 32.66 35.08 10.30
C HIS A 146 31.54 35.37 9.29
N GLU A 147 31.37 36.61 8.85
CA GLU A 147 30.40 36.96 7.82
C GLU A 147 30.78 36.40 6.45
N ARG A 148 32.07 36.43 6.09
CA ARG A 148 32.58 35.80 4.86
C ARG A 148 32.31 34.29 4.84
N GLU A 149 32.49 33.62 5.97
CA GLU A 149 32.19 32.19 6.12
C GLU A 149 30.69 31.91 5.94
N ARG A 150 29.81 32.63 6.65
CA ARG A 150 28.35 32.47 6.50
C ARG A 150 27.89 32.72 5.07
N TRP A 151 28.49 33.71 4.41
CA TRP A 151 28.19 34.03 3.02
C TRP A 151 28.56 32.88 2.08
N ARG A 152 29.76 32.32 2.22
CA ARG A 152 30.19 31.14 1.46
C ARG A 152 29.25 29.94 1.68
N LEU A 153 28.90 29.65 2.93
CA LEU A 153 27.97 28.56 3.26
C LEU A 153 26.58 28.79 2.66
N THR A 154 26.10 30.03 2.65
CA THR A 154 24.80 30.37 2.03
C THR A 154 24.85 30.18 0.52
N GLN A 155 25.94 30.61 -0.13
CA GLN A 155 26.16 30.38 -1.55
C GLN A 155 26.20 28.89 -1.90
N GLU A 156 26.95 28.10 -1.13
CA GLU A 156 27.04 26.65 -1.31
C GLU A 156 25.68 25.97 -1.14
N MET A 157 24.93 26.35 -0.09
CA MET A 157 23.60 25.83 0.17
C MET A 157 22.63 26.12 -0.99
N VAL A 158 22.65 27.35 -1.52
CA VAL A 158 21.76 27.78 -2.62
C VAL A 158 22.16 27.16 -3.95
N GLN A 159 23.46 27.06 -4.24
CA GLN A 159 23.95 26.57 -5.53
C GLN A 159 23.90 25.05 -5.64
N TYR A 160 24.07 24.31 -4.54
CA TYR A 160 24.24 22.86 -4.58
C TYR A 160 23.24 22.13 -3.69
N THR A 161 23.23 22.42 -2.39
CA THR A 161 22.50 21.58 -1.40
C THR A 161 20.99 21.62 -1.58
N LEU A 162 20.40 22.82 -1.73
CA LEU A 162 18.95 22.96 -1.91
C LEU A 162 18.48 22.43 -3.27
N PRO A 163 19.15 22.73 -4.40
CA PRO A 163 18.83 22.10 -5.68
C PRO A 163 18.91 20.57 -5.65
N GLU A 164 19.95 20.00 -5.02
CA GLU A 164 20.07 18.54 -4.88
C GLU A 164 18.93 17.95 -4.05
N LEU A 165 18.57 18.61 -2.94
CA LEU A 165 17.44 18.19 -2.12
C LEU A 165 16.10 18.28 -2.88
N LEU A 166 15.88 19.33 -3.67
CA LEU A 166 14.71 19.47 -4.52
C LEU A 166 14.61 18.35 -5.54
N SER A 167 15.71 18.04 -6.23
CA SER A 167 15.77 16.92 -7.19
C SER A 167 15.42 15.60 -6.54
N ARG A 168 15.94 15.32 -5.33
CA ARG A 168 15.59 14.09 -4.58
C ARG A 168 14.12 14.05 -4.17
N LEU A 169 13.52 15.20 -3.84
CA LEU A 169 12.10 15.29 -3.52
C LEU A 169 11.22 15.07 -4.75
N GLU A 170 11.62 15.59 -5.92
CA GLU A 170 10.97 15.35 -7.21
C GLU A 170 10.99 13.86 -7.56
N ASP A 171 12.17 13.22 -7.49
CA ASP A 171 12.30 11.78 -7.70
C ASP A 171 11.38 10.98 -6.77
N SER A 172 11.30 11.38 -5.49
CA SER A 172 10.40 10.75 -4.51
C SER A 172 8.93 10.95 -4.90
N ILE A 173 8.53 12.14 -5.33
CA ILE A 173 7.16 12.44 -5.78
C ILE A 173 6.81 11.57 -6.98
N ASP A 174 7.72 11.43 -7.95
CA ASP A 174 7.52 10.64 -9.16
C ASP A 174 7.38 9.14 -8.85
N VAL A 175 8.28 8.60 -8.03
CA VAL A 175 8.22 7.19 -7.59
C VAL A 175 6.92 6.91 -6.84
N ASN A 176 6.49 7.80 -5.94
CA ASN A 176 5.22 7.61 -5.23
C ASN A 176 4.02 7.74 -6.17
N SER A 177 4.07 8.64 -7.15
CA SER A 177 3.01 8.81 -8.16
C SER A 177 2.88 7.57 -9.06
N GLU A 178 4.00 6.93 -9.43
CA GLU A 178 4.01 5.67 -10.16
C GLU A 178 3.39 4.54 -9.33
N LYS A 179 3.79 4.41 -8.06
CA LYS A 179 3.21 3.42 -7.14
C LYS A 179 1.70 3.59 -6.98
N ILE A 180 1.24 4.83 -6.85
CA ILE A 180 -0.19 5.18 -6.77
C ILE A 180 -0.92 4.69 -8.03
N ARG A 181 -0.39 4.97 -9.22
CA ARG A 181 -0.98 4.52 -10.49
C ARG A 181 -1.06 3.00 -10.58
N ASN A 182 0.03 2.31 -10.25
CA ASN A 182 0.09 0.85 -10.24
C ASN A 182 -0.92 0.23 -9.24
N ILE A 183 -1.14 0.87 -8.10
CA ILE A 183 -2.15 0.43 -7.13
C ILE A 183 -3.56 0.65 -7.67
N GLN A 184 -3.83 1.79 -8.30
CA GLN A 184 -5.13 2.07 -8.92
C GLN A 184 -5.47 1.05 -10.01
N GLU A 185 -4.51 0.73 -10.88
CA GLU A 185 -4.67 -0.31 -11.91
C GLU A 185 -5.01 -1.67 -11.28
N LYS A 186 -4.27 -2.09 -10.25
CA LYS A 186 -4.54 -3.34 -9.53
C LYS A 186 -5.90 -3.34 -8.80
N MET A 187 -6.30 -2.21 -8.21
CA MET A 187 -7.63 -2.08 -7.60
C MET A 187 -8.73 -2.28 -8.65
N GLU A 188 -8.55 -1.72 -9.85
CA GLU A 188 -9.52 -1.89 -10.94
C GLU A 188 -9.58 -3.32 -11.48
N GLU A 189 -8.43 -3.99 -11.60
CA GLU A 189 -8.39 -5.42 -11.89
C GLU A 189 -9.15 -6.25 -10.85
N ILE A 190 -8.96 -5.94 -9.55
CA ILE A 190 -9.65 -6.64 -8.46
C ILE A 190 -11.16 -6.38 -8.51
N ARG A 191 -11.59 -5.15 -8.78
CA ARG A 191 -13.01 -4.81 -8.95
C ARG A 191 -13.64 -5.60 -10.09
N THR A 192 -12.96 -5.68 -11.23
CA THR A 192 -13.40 -6.47 -12.39
C THR A 192 -13.51 -7.95 -12.02
N ARG A 193 -12.49 -8.52 -11.37
CA ARG A 193 -12.51 -9.92 -10.90
C ARG A 193 -13.61 -10.17 -9.88
N ARG A 194 -13.88 -9.22 -8.99
CA ARG A 194 -14.97 -9.31 -8.00
C ARG A 194 -16.33 -9.37 -8.70
N LEU A 195 -16.55 -8.55 -9.72
CA LEU A 195 -17.80 -8.59 -10.49
C LEU A 195 -17.99 -9.96 -11.16
N ALA A 196 -16.95 -10.46 -11.85
CA ALA A 196 -17.00 -11.77 -12.50
C ALA A 196 -17.28 -12.91 -11.49
N VAL A 197 -16.64 -12.90 -10.32
CA VAL A 197 -16.91 -13.91 -9.28
C VAL A 197 -18.34 -13.82 -8.75
N ARG A 198 -18.92 -12.63 -8.64
CA ARG A 198 -20.33 -12.46 -8.24
C ARG A 198 -21.29 -13.02 -9.29
N GLU A 199 -21.00 -12.82 -10.57
CA GLU A 199 -21.77 -13.42 -11.66
C GLU A 199 -21.67 -14.94 -11.63
N GLU A 200 -20.48 -15.51 -11.43
CA GLU A 200 -20.29 -16.95 -11.27
C GLU A 200 -21.06 -17.51 -10.05
N ILE A 201 -21.08 -16.79 -8.92
CA ILE A 201 -21.88 -17.17 -7.75
C ILE A 201 -23.37 -17.19 -8.10
N ALA A 202 -23.87 -16.15 -8.77
CA ALA A 202 -25.29 -16.07 -9.16
C ALA A 202 -25.71 -17.25 -10.05
N LEU A 203 -24.86 -17.63 -11.03
CA LEU A 203 -25.09 -18.82 -11.86
C LEU A 203 -25.14 -20.11 -11.02
N LYS A 204 -24.24 -20.26 -10.04
CA LYS A 204 -24.26 -21.43 -9.15
C LYS A 204 -25.47 -21.45 -8.23
N GLU A 205 -25.96 -20.29 -7.81
CA GLU A 205 -27.19 -20.18 -7.03
C GLU A 205 -28.43 -20.55 -7.84
N GLU A 206 -28.49 -20.15 -9.12
CA GLU A 206 -29.53 -20.57 -10.07
C GLU A 206 -29.52 -22.10 -10.28
N ASP A 207 -28.34 -22.68 -10.55
CA ASP A 207 -28.17 -24.15 -10.69
C ASP A 207 -28.71 -24.89 -9.45
N ILE A 208 -28.39 -24.37 -8.26
CA ILE A 208 -28.85 -24.92 -6.97
C ILE A 208 -30.37 -24.80 -6.85
N ALA A 209 -30.94 -23.64 -7.18
CA ALA A 209 -32.38 -23.41 -7.10
C ALA A 209 -33.15 -24.35 -8.04
N LEU A 210 -32.69 -24.50 -9.29
CA LEU A 210 -33.27 -25.42 -10.26
C LEU A 210 -33.16 -26.88 -9.83
N ALA A 211 -32.05 -27.27 -9.21
CA ALA A 211 -31.87 -28.65 -8.71
C ALA A 211 -32.73 -28.99 -7.48
N LEU A 212 -33.23 -27.98 -6.76
CA LEU A 212 -34.10 -28.13 -5.60
C LEU A 212 -35.60 -28.16 -5.94
N GLN A 213 -35.98 -27.83 -7.18
CA GLN A 213 -37.35 -27.95 -7.72
C GLN A 213 -37.66 -29.38 -8.21
#